data_AF-A0A952PDK9-F1
#
_entry.id   AF-A0A952PDK9-F1
#
_cell.length_a   1.000
_cell.length_b   1.000
_cell.length_c   1.000
_cell.angle_alpha   90.00
_cell.angle_beta   90.00
_cell.angle_gamma   90.00
#
_symmetry.space_group_name_H-M   'P 1'
#
loop_
_entity.id
_entity.type
_entity.pdbx_description
1 polymer ?
#
loop_
_entity_poly.entity_id
_entity_poly.type
_entity_poly.pdbx_seq_one_letter_code
_entity_poly.pdbx_strand_id
1 'polypeptide(L)'
;MIKTTLPNRRAVAQIVREYRILAGSPARPATLRAFATALSQAVARLGRGVSYQSVKNWQDGRYLPDTYGMLRLAQAARLDWRGDFASDVLAALYPESYQPATEIGRLAVEQHREAGVLRGKHAGERNTPKRAYPSPGHAA
;
A
#
# COMPACT_ATOMS: atom_id res chain seq x y z
N MET A 1 -10.25 12.47 5.24
CA MET A 1 -8.79 12.24 5.27
C MET A 1 -8.56 10.76 5.54
N ILE A 2 -8.04 10.02 4.55
CA ILE A 2 -7.93 8.56 4.64
C ILE A 2 -6.73 8.21 5.53
N LYS A 3 -6.96 7.36 6.54
CA LYS A 3 -5.88 6.80 7.35
C LYS A 3 -5.16 5.75 6.51
N THR A 4 -4.13 6.14 5.76
CA THR A 4 -3.22 5.17 5.13
C THR A 4 -2.60 4.31 6.22
N THR A 5 -2.89 3.02 6.22
CA THR A 5 -2.47 2.12 7.30
C THR A 5 -1.12 1.47 6.98
N LEU A 6 -0.44 0.95 8.00
CA LEU A 6 0.77 0.14 7.83
C LEU A 6 0.55 -1.08 6.90
N PRO A 7 -0.58 -1.82 6.99
CA PRO A 7 -1.00 -2.80 6.00
C PRO A 7 -0.88 -2.35 4.54
N ASN A 8 -1.49 -1.21 4.18
CA ASN A 8 -1.51 -0.73 2.79
C ASN A 8 -0.08 -0.47 2.29
N ARG A 9 0.78 0.10 3.15
CA ARG A 9 2.20 0.36 2.81
C ARG A 9 2.97 -0.93 2.55
N ARG A 10 2.71 -1.97 3.34
CA ARG A 10 3.35 -3.28 3.17
C ARG A 10 2.87 -3.98 1.90
N ALA A 11 1.57 -3.96 1.63
CA ALA A 11 0.97 -4.49 0.41
C ALA A 11 1.54 -3.82 -0.84
N VAL A 12 1.56 -2.49 -0.89
CA VAL A 12 2.15 -1.76 -2.01
C VAL A 12 3.64 -2.06 -2.17
N ALA A 13 4.39 -2.11 -1.06
CA ALA A 13 5.82 -2.45 -1.11
C ALA A 13 6.07 -3.86 -1.68
N GLN A 14 5.22 -4.83 -1.33
CA GLN A 14 5.27 -6.18 -1.89
C GLN A 14 4.94 -6.19 -3.38
N ILE A 15 3.84 -5.56 -3.78
CA ILE A 15 3.43 -5.43 -5.18
C ILE A 15 4.58 -4.86 -6.03
N VAL A 16 5.24 -3.79 -5.57
CA VAL A 16 6.39 -3.20 -6.27
C VAL A 16 7.55 -4.21 -6.42
N ARG A 17 7.85 -5.03 -5.41
CA ARG A 17 8.90 -6.04 -5.51
C ARG A 17 8.56 -7.13 -6.52
N GLU A 18 7.36 -7.68 -6.46
CA GLU A 18 6.92 -8.77 -7.33
C GLU A 18 6.83 -8.34 -8.79
N TYR A 19 6.26 -7.14 -9.07
CA TYR A 19 6.21 -6.63 -10.44
C TYR A 19 7.59 -6.28 -11.00
N ARG A 20 8.58 -5.93 -10.16
CA ARG A 20 9.96 -5.78 -10.62
C ARG A 20 10.57 -7.11 -11.04
N ILE A 21 10.23 -8.21 -10.38
CA ILE A 21 10.62 -9.56 -10.81
C ILE A 21 9.99 -9.88 -12.16
N LEU A 22 8.68 -9.66 -12.29
CA LEU A 22 7.93 -9.90 -13.53
C LEU A 22 8.44 -9.07 -14.72
N ALA A 23 8.73 -7.78 -14.50
CA ALA A 23 9.24 -6.88 -15.55
C ALA A 23 10.71 -7.15 -15.94
N GLY A 24 11.41 -8.00 -15.18
CA GLY A 24 12.76 -8.45 -15.47
C GLY A 24 12.80 -9.97 -15.52
N SER A 25 13.46 -10.57 -14.52
CA SER A 25 13.39 -12.01 -14.26
C SER A 25 13.53 -12.31 -12.77
N PRO A 26 13.21 -13.55 -12.32
CA PRO A 26 13.45 -13.97 -10.93
C PRO A 26 14.90 -13.80 -10.47
N ALA A 27 15.88 -14.11 -11.34
CA ALA A 27 17.30 -13.98 -11.04
C ALA A 27 17.81 -12.53 -11.14
N ARG A 28 17.13 -11.68 -11.91
CA ARG A 28 17.52 -10.28 -12.13
C ARG A 28 16.28 -9.40 -12.27
N PRO A 29 15.66 -9.00 -11.14
CA PRO A 29 14.52 -8.09 -11.17
C PRO A 29 14.89 -6.79 -11.88
N ALA A 30 13.94 -6.18 -12.57
CA ALA A 30 14.12 -4.87 -13.20
C ALA A 30 14.65 -3.88 -12.16
N THR A 31 15.68 -3.11 -12.50
CA THR A 31 16.18 -2.07 -11.58
C THR A 31 15.09 -1.04 -11.29
N LEU A 32 15.15 -0.36 -10.15
CA LEU A 32 14.19 0.70 -9.83
C LEU A 32 14.11 1.77 -10.94
N ARG A 33 15.24 2.09 -11.60
CA ARG A 33 15.27 3.03 -12.73
C ARG A 33 14.55 2.46 -13.94
N ALA A 34 14.84 1.22 -14.33
CA ALA A 34 14.20 0.58 -15.46
C ALA A 34 12.67 0.45 -15.24
N PHE A 35 12.26 0.08 -14.04
CA PHE A 35 10.85 -0.01 -13.66
C PHE A 35 10.16 1.35 -13.74
N ALA A 36 10.77 2.39 -13.15
CA ALA A 36 10.27 3.77 -13.23
C ALA A 36 10.16 4.27 -14.68
N THR A 37 11.14 3.96 -15.54
CA THR A 37 11.10 4.28 -16.97
C THR A 37 9.95 3.58 -17.67
N ALA A 38 9.75 2.28 -17.42
CA ALA A 38 8.66 1.51 -18.04
C ALA A 38 7.27 2.06 -17.64
N LEU A 39 7.08 2.42 -16.37
CA LEU A 39 5.86 3.07 -15.90
C LEU A 39 5.67 4.47 -16.51
N SER A 40 6.75 5.26 -16.60
CA SER A 40 6.71 6.60 -17.20
C SER A 40 6.32 6.57 -18.66
N GLN A 41 6.83 5.60 -19.43
CA GLN A 41 6.48 5.45 -20.85
C GLN A 41 4.98 5.22 -21.06
N ALA A 42 4.32 4.49 -20.16
CA ALA A 42 2.89 4.23 -20.25
C ALA A 42 2.03 5.50 -20.05
N VAL A 43 2.51 6.48 -19.27
CA VAL A 43 1.76 7.71 -18.96
C VAL A 43 2.35 8.97 -19.60
N ALA A 44 3.35 8.84 -20.46
CA ALA A 44 4.07 9.96 -21.07
C ALA A 44 3.12 10.90 -21.84
N ARG A 45 2.17 10.34 -22.58
CA ARG A 45 1.15 11.11 -23.34
C ARG A 45 0.21 11.94 -22.46
N LEU A 46 0.16 11.64 -21.16
CA LEU A 46 -0.65 12.35 -20.17
C LEU A 46 0.13 13.47 -19.45
N GLY A 47 1.36 13.77 -19.88
CA GLY A 47 2.22 14.77 -19.26
C GLY A 47 2.68 14.39 -17.85
N ARG A 48 2.75 13.09 -17.56
CA ARG A 48 3.15 12.55 -16.25
C ARG A 48 4.38 11.65 -16.39
N GLY A 49 5.10 11.49 -15.29
CA GLY A 49 6.24 10.58 -15.21
C GLY A 49 6.33 9.98 -13.81
N VAL A 50 6.91 8.79 -13.75
CA VAL A 50 7.24 8.08 -12.51
C VAL A 50 8.75 8.14 -12.32
N SER A 51 9.20 8.79 -11.26
CA SER A 51 10.63 8.89 -10.98
C SER A 51 11.17 7.63 -10.28
N TYR A 52 12.47 7.40 -10.38
CA TYR A 52 13.18 6.42 -9.55
C TYR A 52 12.86 6.58 -8.06
N GLN A 53 12.85 7.82 -7.57
CA GLN A 53 12.62 8.10 -6.15
C GLN A 53 11.19 7.74 -5.74
N SER A 54 10.22 7.93 -6.62
CA SER A 54 8.83 7.51 -6.40
C SER A 54 8.76 6.00 -6.17
N VAL A 55 9.31 5.20 -7.09
CA VAL A 55 9.31 3.73 -6.98
C VAL A 55 10.06 3.26 -5.72
N LYS A 56 11.22 3.88 -5.42
CA LYS A 56 11.97 3.58 -4.18
C LYS A 56 11.12 3.84 -2.94
N ASN A 57 10.45 4.99 -2.87
CA ASN A 57 9.60 5.35 -1.74
C ASN A 57 8.43 4.37 -1.56
N TRP A 58 7.85 3.87 -2.65
CA TRP A 58 6.77 2.89 -2.62
C TRP A 58 7.26 1.53 -2.13
N GLN A 59 8.41 1.08 -2.64
CA GLN A 59 9.03 -0.19 -2.24
C GLN A 59 9.45 -0.18 -0.76
N ASP A 60 9.94 0.97 -0.27
CA ASP A 60 10.35 1.15 1.12
C ASP A 60 9.14 1.40 2.05
N GLY A 61 7.92 1.53 1.50
CA GLY A 61 6.71 1.86 2.25
C GLY A 61 6.74 3.25 2.90
N ARG A 62 7.63 4.16 2.46
CA ARG A 62 7.79 5.50 3.02
C ARG A 62 6.68 6.45 2.57
N TYR A 63 6.37 6.41 1.28
CA TYR A 63 5.24 7.14 0.67
C TYR A 63 4.46 6.18 -0.21
N LEU A 64 3.17 6.45 -0.39
CA LEU A 64 2.29 5.65 -1.24
C LEU A 64 2.14 6.31 -2.63
N PRO A 65 1.83 5.52 -3.67
CA PRO A 65 1.45 6.05 -4.97
C PRO A 65 0.22 6.95 -4.87
N ASP A 66 0.18 7.98 -5.70
CA ASP A 66 -1.02 8.80 -5.88
C ASP A 66 -2.11 7.98 -6.59
N THR A 67 -3.32 7.95 -6.02
CA THR A 67 -4.46 7.19 -6.55
C THR A 67 -4.78 7.60 -7.98
N TYR A 68 -4.78 8.91 -8.27
CA TYR A 68 -5.16 9.41 -9.57
C TYR A 68 -4.14 9.05 -10.65
N GLY A 69 -2.84 9.10 -10.29
CA GLY A 69 -1.76 8.59 -11.11
C GLY A 69 -1.91 7.10 -11.42
N MET A 70 -2.27 6.28 -10.43
CA MET A 70 -2.51 4.84 -10.64
C MET A 70 -3.74 4.58 -11.51
N LEU A 71 -4.84 5.31 -11.33
CA LEU A 71 -6.01 5.19 -12.21
C LEU A 71 -5.68 5.50 -13.67
N ARG A 72 -4.94 6.59 -13.91
CA ARG A 72 -4.50 6.96 -15.26
C ARG A 72 -3.57 5.91 -15.85
N LEU A 73 -2.66 5.35 -15.05
CA LEU A 73 -1.75 4.29 -15.48
C LEU A 73 -2.52 3.00 -15.85
N ALA A 74 -3.47 2.59 -15.01
CA ALA A 74 -4.34 1.43 -15.26
C ALA A 74 -5.10 1.59 -16.59
N GLN A 75 -5.63 2.78 -16.87
CA GLN A 75 -6.32 3.07 -18.13
C GLN A 75 -5.38 3.12 -19.34
N ALA A 76 -4.22 3.77 -19.21
CA ALA A 76 -3.28 3.97 -20.31
C ALA A 76 -2.56 2.67 -20.74
N ALA A 77 -2.35 1.74 -19.81
CA ALA A 77 -1.65 0.47 -20.03
C ALA A 77 -2.54 -0.75 -19.78
N ARG A 78 -3.84 -0.64 -20.03
CA ARG A 78 -4.87 -1.65 -19.67
C ARG A 78 -4.64 -3.08 -20.19
N LEU A 79 -3.75 -3.26 -21.17
CA LEU A 79 -3.50 -4.54 -21.84
C LEU A 79 -2.12 -5.13 -21.53
N ASP A 80 -1.40 -4.56 -20.55
CA ASP A 80 -0.10 -5.07 -20.14
C ASP A 80 0.11 -4.97 -18.63
N TRP A 81 1.22 -5.57 -18.17
CA TRP A 81 1.55 -5.69 -16.75
C TRP A 81 1.59 -4.35 -15.99
N ARG A 82 1.81 -3.22 -16.68
CA ARG A 82 1.83 -1.90 -16.04
C ARG A 82 0.43 -1.47 -15.63
N GLY A 83 -0.58 -1.84 -16.42
CA GLY A 83 -1.98 -1.65 -16.07
C GLY A 83 -2.40 -2.55 -14.90
N ASP A 84 -1.97 -3.81 -14.93
CA ASP A 84 -2.20 -4.77 -13.84
C ASP A 84 -1.56 -4.32 -12.53
N PHE A 85 -0.31 -3.87 -12.59
CA PHE A 85 0.41 -3.26 -11.46
C PHE A 85 -0.37 -2.12 -10.84
N ALA A 86 -0.90 -1.20 -11.66
CA ALA A 86 -1.64 -0.06 -11.18
C ALA A 86 -2.97 -0.46 -10.54
N SER A 87 -3.68 -1.43 -11.13
CA SER A 87 -4.91 -1.99 -10.57
C SER A 87 -4.68 -2.70 -9.24
N ASP A 88 -3.62 -3.50 -9.11
CA ASP A 88 -3.26 -4.16 -7.86
C ASP A 88 -2.89 -3.16 -6.76
N VAL A 89 -2.17 -2.09 -7.11
CA VAL A 89 -1.90 -0.98 -6.18
C VAL A 89 -3.19 -0.30 -5.75
N LEU A 90 -4.15 -0.05 -6.65
CA LEU A 90 -5.44 0.54 -6.30
C LEU A 90 -6.22 -0.35 -5.33
N ALA A 91 -6.24 -1.67 -5.56
CA ALA A 91 -6.83 -2.63 -4.64
C ALA A 91 -6.16 -2.64 -3.27
N ALA A 92 -4.83 -2.51 -3.21
CA ALA A 92 -4.10 -2.39 -1.94
C ALA A 92 -4.39 -1.08 -1.19
N LEU A 93 -4.65 0.01 -1.90
CA LEU A 93 -4.96 1.30 -1.30
C LEU A 93 -6.44 1.43 -0.90
N TYR A 94 -7.33 0.84 -1.68
CA TYR A 94 -8.80 0.96 -1.60
C TYR A 94 -9.48 -0.41 -1.81
N PRO A 95 -9.27 -1.38 -0.91
CA PRO A 95 -9.72 -2.76 -1.10
C PRO A 95 -11.25 -2.91 -1.15
N GLU A 96 -11.99 -1.94 -0.63
CA GLU A 96 -13.46 -1.92 -0.68
C GLU A 96 -14.00 -1.41 -2.03
N SER A 97 -13.15 -0.80 -2.87
CA SER A 97 -13.55 -0.18 -4.14
C SER A 97 -12.92 -0.82 -5.37
N TYR A 98 -11.80 -1.53 -5.19
CA TYR A 98 -11.05 -2.15 -6.28
C TYR A 98 -10.70 -3.58 -5.91
N GLN A 99 -10.80 -4.47 -6.89
CA GLN A 99 -10.33 -5.84 -6.78
C GLN A 99 -8.93 -5.96 -7.38
N PRO A 100 -8.04 -6.80 -6.81
CA PRO A 100 -6.77 -7.12 -7.45
C PRO A 100 -6.98 -7.65 -8.86
N ALA A 101 -6.16 -7.18 -9.80
CA ALA A 101 -6.15 -7.66 -11.18
C ALA A 101 -5.39 -8.99 -11.30
N THR A 102 -4.44 -9.25 -10.39
CA THR A 102 -3.60 -10.46 -10.45
C THR A 102 -3.46 -11.14 -9.10
N GLU A 103 -2.90 -12.35 -9.14
CA GLU A 103 -2.52 -13.12 -7.95
C GLU A 103 -1.48 -12.39 -7.09
N ILE A 104 -0.59 -11.59 -7.69
CA ILE A 104 0.37 -10.75 -6.95
C ILE A 104 -0.39 -9.77 -6.04
N GLY A 105 -1.38 -9.07 -6.60
CA GLY A 105 -2.20 -8.14 -5.84
C GLY A 105 -3.04 -8.85 -4.77
N ARG A 106 -3.66 -9.98 -5.11
CA ARG A 106 -4.48 -10.77 -4.18
C ARG A 106 -3.68 -11.18 -2.95
N LEU A 107 -2.53 -11.80 -3.14
CA LEU A 107 -1.65 -12.24 -2.05
C LEU A 107 -1.17 -11.06 -1.20
N ALA A 108 -0.76 -9.96 -1.82
CA ALA A 108 -0.27 -8.79 -1.09
C ALA A 108 -1.35 -8.14 -0.22
N VAL A 109 -2.60 -8.08 -0.71
CA VAL A 109 -3.73 -7.55 0.05
C VAL A 109 -4.07 -8.47 1.22
N GLU A 110 -4.21 -9.78 0.98
CA GLU A 110 -4.59 -10.76 2.01
C GLU A 110 -3.56 -10.85 3.13
N GLN A 111 -2.29 -11.04 2.80
CA GLN A 111 -1.20 -11.21 3.77
C GLN A 111 -1.04 -10.01 4.71
N HIS A 112 -1.40 -8.82 4.24
CA HIS A 112 -1.22 -7.59 5.01
C HIS A 112 -2.50 -7.05 5.64
N ARG A 113 -3.68 -7.52 5.21
CA ARG A 113 -4.97 -7.23 5.85
C ARG A 113 -5.03 -7.82 7.26
N GLU A 114 -4.59 -9.06 7.44
CA GLU A 114 -4.66 -9.79 8.72
C GLU A 114 -3.68 -9.23 9.77
N ALA A 115 -2.51 -8.76 9.34
CA ALA A 115 -1.51 -8.17 10.23
C ALA A 115 -1.99 -6.86 10.91
N GLY A 116 -2.97 -6.17 10.33
CA GLY A 116 -3.61 -4.99 10.94
C GLY A 116 -4.66 -5.33 12.01
N VAL A 117 -5.38 -6.45 11.82
CA VAL A 117 -6.46 -6.89 12.72
C VAL A 117 -5.90 -7.39 14.05
N LEU A 118 -4.80 -8.14 14.03
CA LEU A 118 -4.16 -8.66 15.24
C LEU A 118 -3.56 -7.56 16.13
N ARG A 119 -3.12 -6.44 15.54
CA ARG A 119 -2.57 -5.30 16.29
C ARG A 119 -3.65 -4.39 16.89
N GLY A 120 -4.86 -4.39 16.33
CA GLY A 120 -6.01 -3.65 16.86
C GLY A 120 -6.61 -4.28 18.12
N LYS A 121 -6.53 -5.61 18.26
CA LYS A 121 -7.06 -6.33 19.44
C LYS A 121 -6.25 -6.12 20.73
N HIS A 122 -4.96 -5.81 20.64
CA HIS A 122 -4.13 -5.56 21.83
C HIS A 122 -4.09 -4.09 22.30
N ALA A 123 -4.70 -3.15 21.56
CA ALA A 123 -4.70 -1.73 21.94
C ALA A 123 -5.90 -1.33 22.82
N GLY A 124 -6.81 -2.26 23.12
CA GLY A 124 -8.07 -1.99 23.84
C GLY A 124 -8.06 -2.20 25.36
N GLU A 125 -7.04 -2.85 25.93
CA GLU A 125 -7.02 -3.16 27.37
C GLU A 125 -5.87 -2.44 28.08
N ARG A 126 -6.01 -1.13 28.25
CA ARG A 126 -5.46 -0.47 29.44
C ARG A 126 -6.62 0.04 30.26
N ASN A 127 -7.14 -0.89 31.05
CA ASN A 127 -8.01 -0.66 32.18
C ASN A 127 -7.28 0.26 33.17
N THR A 128 -7.56 1.57 33.14
CA THR A 128 -7.21 2.47 34.24
C THR A 128 -8.22 2.24 35.36
N PRO A 129 -7.84 1.65 36.52
CA PRO A 129 -8.73 1.68 37.66
C PRO A 129 -8.88 3.14 38.10
N LYS A 130 -10.13 3.63 38.10
CA LYS A 130 -10.49 4.89 38.74
C LYS A 130 -10.09 4.77 40.21
N ARG A 131 -9.09 5.55 40.65
CA ARG A 131 -8.82 5.78 42.07
C ARG A 131 -10.08 6.38 42.69
N ALA A 132 -10.77 5.61 43.51
CA ALA A 132 -11.80 6.11 44.40
C ALA A 132 -11.12 7.01 45.44
N TYR A 133 -11.53 8.27 45.52
CA TYR A 133 -11.20 9.12 46.66
C TYR A 133 -12.12 8.72 47.82
N PRO A 134 -11.60 8.43 49.02
CA PRO A 134 -12.44 8.32 50.20
C PRO A 134 -12.91 9.71 50.62
N SER A 135 -14.24 9.90 50.67
CA SER A 135 -14.87 11.01 51.38
C SER A 135 -14.57 10.89 52.88
N PRO A 136 -14.04 11.93 53.55
CA PRO A 136 -14.00 11.95 55.00
C PRO A 136 -15.35 12.41 55.54
N GLY A 137 -16.08 11.48 56.14
CA GLY A 137 -17.23 11.76 56.98
C GLY A 137 -16.86 11.69 58.46
N HIS A 138 -17.02 12.83 59.14
CA HIS A 138 -17.51 13.03 60.52
C HIS A 138 -16.67 12.63 61.74
N ALA A 139 -16.43 13.64 62.60
CA ALA A 139 -16.53 13.66 64.07
C ALA A 139 -15.67 14.84 64.57
N ALA A 140 -16.05 15.70 65.51
CA ALA A 140 -17.18 15.79 66.43
C ALA A 140 -17.35 17.28 66.81
#